data_AF-A0A060CMN5-F1
#
_entry.id   AF-A0A060CMN5-F1
#
_cell.length_a   1.000
_cell.length_b   1.000
_cell.length_c   1.000
_cell.angle_alpha   90.00
_cell.angle_beta   90.00
_cell.angle_gamma   90.00
#
_symmetry.space_group_name_H-M   'P 1'
#
loop_
_entity.id
_entity.type
_entity.pdbx_description
1 polymer ?
#
loop_
_entity_poly.entity_id
_entity_poly.type
_entity_poly.pdbx_seq_one_letter_code
_entity_poly.pdbx_strand_id
1 'polypeptide(L)'
;GGVGFTQYATAAYTDNILDEYTYYGMDYVKDKYGYDSTKPGENMVKPTQEVVNDIVTEVSLNAMEQYEQFPTLMEDHFGGSQRAGVIAAASGLSTSIPTGNSNAGINGWYLSMLLHKEGWSRLGFFGYDLQDQCGSANSLAIRPDEGAIGELRGPNYPNYAM
;
A
#
# COMPACT_ATOMS: atom_id res chain seq x y z
N GLY A 1 -14.16 20.43 -1.62
CA GLY A 1 -15.36 21.18 -1.19
C GLY A 1 -16.61 20.57 -1.81
N GLY A 2 -17.81 21.06 -1.49
CA GLY A 2 -19.07 20.43 -1.94
C GLY A 2 -19.34 19.11 -1.23
N VAL A 3 -19.92 18.13 -1.93
CA VAL A 3 -20.18 16.77 -1.40
C VAL A 3 -18.91 16.14 -0.81
N GLY A 4 -17.75 16.36 -1.44
CA GLY A 4 -16.45 15.97 -0.92
C GLY A 4 -16.10 14.50 -1.19
N PHE A 5 -15.23 13.95 -0.33
CA PHE A 5 -14.53 12.68 -0.55
C PHE A 5 -14.78 11.66 0.58
N THR A 6 -15.98 11.68 1.17
CA THR A 6 -16.31 10.84 2.33
C THR A 6 -15.97 9.36 2.09
N GLN A 7 -16.47 8.78 0.99
CA GLN A 7 -16.31 7.35 0.73
C GLN A 7 -14.93 6.96 0.19
N TYR A 8 -14.16 7.93 -0.32
CA TYR A 8 -12.73 7.70 -0.56
C TYR A 8 -11.98 7.44 0.73
N ALA A 9 -12.37 8.13 1.82
CA ALA A 9 -11.75 7.98 3.12
C ALA A 9 -12.31 6.78 3.89
N THR A 10 -13.64 6.60 3.94
CA THR A 10 -14.25 5.52 4.75
C THR A 10 -13.76 4.14 4.36
N ALA A 11 -13.46 3.90 3.09
CA ALA A 11 -12.91 2.63 2.63
C ALA A 11 -11.64 2.17 3.38
N ALA A 12 -10.87 3.12 3.94
CA ALA A 12 -9.66 2.83 4.70
C ALA A 12 -9.90 2.69 6.22
N TYR A 13 -11.12 2.85 6.73
CA TYR A 13 -11.42 2.76 8.17
C TYR A 13 -12.80 2.19 8.51
N THR A 14 -13.53 1.64 7.54
CA THR A 14 -14.80 0.94 7.75
C THR A 14 -14.70 -0.52 7.30
N ASP A 15 -15.63 -1.32 7.81
CA ASP A 15 -15.90 -2.69 7.33
C ASP A 15 -14.75 -3.70 7.48
N ASN A 16 -13.67 -3.30 8.17
CA ASN A 16 -12.47 -4.08 8.49
C ASN A 16 -11.74 -4.65 7.27
N ILE A 17 -11.99 -4.11 6.07
CA ILE A 17 -11.41 -4.63 4.83
C ILE A 17 -9.89 -4.39 4.80
N LEU A 18 -9.47 -3.17 5.14
CA LEU A 18 -8.03 -2.85 5.25
C LEU A 18 -7.37 -3.64 6.37
N ASP A 19 -8.05 -3.76 7.51
CA ASP A 19 -7.57 -4.49 8.68
C ASP A 19 -7.27 -5.94 8.31
N GLU A 20 -8.21 -6.64 7.68
CA GLU A 20 -8.07 -8.04 7.28
C GLU A 20 -6.84 -8.27 6.40
N TYR A 21 -6.64 -7.44 5.36
CA TYR A 21 -5.50 -7.57 4.45
C TYR A 21 -4.18 -7.26 5.16
N THR A 22 -4.19 -6.33 6.10
CA THR A 22 -3.00 -5.98 6.87
C THR A 22 -2.64 -7.09 7.86
N TYR A 23 -3.63 -7.67 8.55
CA TYR A 23 -3.40 -8.81 9.45
C TYR A 23 -2.91 -10.04 8.69
N TYR A 24 -3.49 -10.35 7.53
CA TYR A 24 -2.98 -11.39 6.65
C TYR A 24 -1.51 -11.16 6.30
N GLY A 25 -1.13 -9.92 5.92
CA GLY A 25 0.26 -9.59 5.64
C GLY A 25 1.19 -9.72 6.85
N MET A 26 0.73 -9.41 8.06
CA MET A 26 1.48 -9.64 9.30
C MET A 26 1.68 -11.13 9.59
N ASP A 27 0.66 -11.96 9.37
CA ASP A 27 0.77 -13.41 9.55
C ASP A 27 1.73 -14.02 8.53
N TYR A 28 1.64 -13.62 7.25
CA TYR A 28 2.58 -14.04 6.21
C TYR A 28 4.03 -13.69 6.56
N VAL A 29 4.26 -12.46 7.00
CA VAL A 29 5.59 -11.97 7.40
C VAL A 29 6.10 -12.73 8.63
N LYS A 30 5.23 -13.03 9.59
CA LYS A 30 5.58 -13.82 10.76
C LYS A 30 6.00 -15.23 10.39
N ASP A 31 5.24 -15.91 9.54
CA ASP A 31 5.51 -17.29 9.13
C ASP A 31 6.77 -17.40 8.27
N LYS A 32 6.97 -16.45 7.33
CA LYS A 32 8.08 -16.52 6.38
C LYS A 32 9.38 -15.92 6.89
N TYR A 33 9.30 -14.80 7.60
CA TYR A 33 10.48 -14.03 8.03
C TYR A 33 10.73 -14.09 9.54
N GLY A 34 9.82 -14.69 10.32
CA GLY A 34 9.98 -14.81 11.78
C GLY A 34 9.79 -13.50 12.55
N TYR A 35 9.22 -12.47 11.91
CA TYR A 35 8.93 -11.19 12.54
C TYR A 35 7.56 -11.23 13.23
N ASP A 36 7.53 -11.03 14.55
CA ASP A 36 6.30 -11.01 15.34
C ASP A 36 5.91 -9.58 15.67
N SER A 37 4.82 -9.08 15.08
CA SER A 37 4.32 -7.71 15.30
C SER A 37 3.92 -7.44 16.75
N THR A 38 3.70 -8.47 17.57
CA THR A 38 3.45 -8.33 19.02
C THR A 38 4.72 -8.07 19.83
N LYS A 39 5.90 -8.21 19.22
CA LYS A 39 7.23 -8.00 19.82
C LYS A 39 8.07 -7.05 18.95
N PRO A 40 7.68 -5.77 18.87
CA PRO A 40 8.35 -4.82 18.00
C PRO A 40 9.84 -4.70 18.32
N GLY A 41 10.69 -4.72 17.28
CA GLY A 41 12.14 -4.56 17.38
C GLY A 41 12.94 -5.87 17.39
N GLU A 42 12.29 -7.02 17.57
CA GLU A 42 12.93 -8.33 17.42
C GLU A 42 12.81 -8.86 15.98
N ASN A 43 13.83 -9.56 15.48
CA ASN A 43 13.85 -10.20 14.15
C ASN A 43 13.46 -9.27 12.98
N MET A 44 13.91 -8.02 13.02
CA MET A 44 13.65 -7.05 11.94
C MET A 44 14.18 -7.58 10.60
N VAL A 45 13.37 -7.42 9.55
CA VAL A 45 13.68 -7.85 8.19
C VAL A 45 14.50 -6.78 7.48
N LYS A 46 15.47 -7.18 6.65
CA LYS A 46 16.27 -6.20 5.89
C LYS A 46 15.41 -5.56 4.78
N PRO A 47 15.45 -4.23 4.61
CA PRO A 47 14.69 -3.54 3.56
C PRO A 47 15.36 -3.67 2.18
N THR A 48 15.33 -4.87 1.59
CA THR A 48 15.83 -5.10 0.23
C THR A 48 14.68 -5.10 -0.78
N GLN A 49 14.97 -4.82 -2.06
CA GLN A 49 13.95 -4.89 -3.11
C GLN A 49 13.35 -6.30 -3.24
N GLU A 50 14.12 -7.35 -2.97
CA GLU A 50 13.62 -8.73 -2.98
C GLU A 50 12.54 -8.95 -1.92
N VAL A 51 12.76 -8.45 -0.69
CA VAL A 51 11.78 -8.51 0.40
C VAL A 51 10.53 -7.68 0.06
N VAL A 52 10.73 -6.48 -0.50
CA VAL A 52 9.61 -5.62 -0.96
C VAL A 52 8.79 -6.36 -2.02
N ASN A 53 9.44 -6.91 -3.05
CA ASN A 53 8.77 -7.65 -4.12
C ASN A 53 7.97 -8.83 -3.56
N ASP A 54 8.55 -9.58 -2.62
CA ASP A 54 7.93 -10.77 -2.06
C ASP A 54 6.68 -10.44 -1.22
N ILE A 55 6.81 -9.57 -0.22
CA ILE A 55 5.72 -9.22 0.68
C ILE A 55 4.58 -8.54 -0.10
N VAL A 56 4.92 -7.58 -0.97
CA VAL A 56 3.91 -6.79 -1.69
C VAL A 56 3.16 -7.63 -2.70
N THR A 57 3.86 -8.53 -3.41
CA THR A 57 3.20 -9.41 -4.39
C THR A 57 2.20 -10.32 -3.69
N GLU A 58 2.59 -10.95 -2.57
CA GLU A 58 1.68 -11.82 -1.81
C GLU A 58 0.46 -11.06 -1.30
N VAL A 59 0.68 -9.94 -0.58
CA VAL A 59 -0.41 -9.17 0.04
C VAL A 59 -1.33 -8.53 -1.00
N SER A 60 -0.76 -8.02 -2.11
CA SER A 60 -1.57 -7.44 -3.19
C SER A 60 -2.43 -8.50 -3.87
N LEU A 61 -1.86 -9.66 -4.19
CA LEU A 61 -2.60 -10.74 -4.84
C LEU A 61 -3.70 -11.28 -3.92
N ASN A 62 -3.39 -11.54 -2.64
CA ASN A 62 -4.39 -11.96 -1.67
C ASN A 62 -5.55 -10.95 -1.59
N ALA A 63 -5.26 -9.67 -1.42
CA ALA A 63 -6.30 -8.64 -1.33
C ALA A 63 -7.14 -8.55 -2.61
N MET A 64 -6.54 -8.68 -3.79
CA MET A 64 -7.26 -8.73 -5.06
C MET A 64 -8.17 -9.96 -5.14
N GLU A 65 -7.66 -11.14 -4.76
CA GLU A 65 -8.45 -12.36 -4.69
C GLU A 65 -9.63 -12.25 -3.71
N GLN A 66 -9.46 -11.57 -2.57
CA GLN A 66 -10.57 -11.33 -1.64
C GLN A 66 -11.70 -10.51 -2.29
N TYR A 67 -11.37 -9.45 -3.02
CA TYR A 67 -12.38 -8.69 -3.77
C TYR A 67 -13.06 -9.52 -4.87
N GLU A 68 -12.33 -10.45 -5.50
CA GLU A 68 -12.88 -11.34 -6.54
C GLU A 68 -13.76 -12.46 -5.95
N GLN A 69 -13.37 -13.02 -4.82
CA GLN A 69 -14.09 -14.11 -4.14
C GLN A 69 -15.35 -13.64 -3.43
N PHE A 70 -15.35 -12.40 -2.93
CA PHE A 70 -16.48 -11.82 -2.20
C PHE A 70 -17.05 -10.62 -2.96
N PRO A 71 -18.06 -10.83 -3.84
CA PRO A 71 -18.65 -9.74 -4.62
C PRO A 71 -19.17 -8.57 -3.77
N THR A 72 -19.58 -8.83 -2.53
CA THR A 72 -19.99 -7.78 -1.57
C THR A 72 -18.86 -6.83 -1.23
N LEU A 73 -17.60 -7.28 -1.17
CA LEU A 73 -16.43 -6.42 -0.98
C LEU A 73 -16.21 -5.53 -2.21
N MET A 74 -16.38 -6.10 -3.41
CA MET A 74 -16.24 -5.34 -4.65
C MET A 74 -17.34 -4.30 -4.84
N GLU A 75 -18.55 -4.57 -4.34
CA GLU A 75 -19.67 -3.62 -4.30
C GLU A 75 -19.48 -2.54 -3.22
N ASP A 76 -19.00 -2.91 -2.04
CA ASP A 76 -18.74 -1.97 -0.94
C ASP A 76 -17.66 -0.95 -1.34
N HIS A 77 -16.51 -1.44 -1.81
CA HIS A 77 -15.49 -0.63 -2.44
C HIS A 77 -15.70 -0.54 -3.95
N PHE A 78 -16.87 -0.03 -4.37
CA PHE A 78 -17.24 0.11 -5.79
C PHE A 78 -16.23 0.95 -6.61
N GLY A 79 -15.61 1.95 -5.99
CA GLY A 79 -14.63 2.82 -6.61
C GLY A 79 -13.26 2.17 -6.69
N GLY A 80 -12.66 2.19 -7.88
CA GLY A 80 -11.31 1.64 -8.09
C GLY A 80 -10.24 2.26 -7.17
N SER A 81 -10.34 3.56 -6.91
CA SER A 81 -9.44 4.27 -5.99
C SER A 81 -9.57 3.84 -4.53
N GLN A 82 -10.76 3.43 -4.09
CA GLN A 82 -10.95 2.90 -2.74
C GLN A 82 -10.15 1.59 -2.61
N ARG A 83 -10.35 0.67 -3.57
CA ARG A 83 -9.61 -0.59 -3.62
C ARG A 83 -8.11 -0.37 -3.74
N ALA A 84 -7.68 0.53 -4.62
CA ALA A 84 -6.28 0.83 -4.84
C ALA A 84 -5.60 1.35 -3.57
N GLY A 85 -6.22 2.29 -2.87
CA GLY A 85 -5.71 2.81 -1.59
C GLY A 85 -5.63 1.72 -0.52
N VAL A 86 -6.65 0.88 -0.40
CA VAL A 86 -6.70 -0.20 0.61
C VAL A 86 -5.65 -1.27 0.35
N ILE A 87 -5.53 -1.77 -0.89
CA ILE A 87 -4.57 -2.82 -1.25
C ILE A 87 -3.12 -2.32 -1.09
N ALA A 88 -2.85 -1.09 -1.53
CA ALA A 88 -1.52 -0.51 -1.41
C ALA A 88 -1.17 -0.14 0.03
N ALA A 89 -2.14 0.30 0.84
CA ALA A 89 -1.94 0.52 2.27
C ALA A 89 -1.55 -0.78 2.98
N ALA A 90 -2.30 -1.86 2.77
CA ALA A 90 -1.99 -3.17 3.35
C ALA A 90 -0.57 -3.64 2.94
N SER A 91 -0.22 -3.49 1.67
CA SER A 91 1.10 -3.88 1.14
C SER A 91 2.25 -3.04 1.71
N GLY A 92 2.06 -1.72 1.79
CA GLY A 92 3.05 -0.79 2.33
C GLY A 92 3.25 -0.98 3.84
N LEU A 93 2.17 -1.18 4.61
CA LEU A 93 2.23 -1.50 6.03
C LEU A 93 2.94 -2.85 6.25
N SER A 94 2.56 -3.86 5.46
CA SER A 94 3.17 -5.20 5.53
C SER A 94 4.66 -5.20 5.25
N THR A 95 5.16 -4.20 4.53
CA THR A 95 6.59 -4.04 4.25
C THR A 95 7.30 -3.15 5.28
N SER A 96 6.71 -2.01 5.64
CA SER A 96 7.33 -1.02 6.53
C SER A 96 7.47 -1.50 7.97
N ILE A 97 6.46 -2.20 8.50
CA ILE A 97 6.44 -2.69 9.88
C ILE A 97 7.61 -3.66 10.15
N PRO A 98 7.76 -4.78 9.42
CA PRO A 98 8.86 -5.72 9.68
C PRO A 98 10.24 -5.17 9.33
N THR A 99 10.34 -4.23 8.39
CA THR A 99 11.64 -3.67 7.99
C THR A 99 12.07 -2.48 8.83
N GLY A 100 11.15 -1.85 9.56
CA GLY A 100 11.40 -0.59 10.26
C GLY A 100 11.84 0.53 9.32
N ASN A 101 11.42 0.50 8.05
CA ASN A 101 11.84 1.44 7.02
C ASN A 101 10.63 1.96 6.23
N SER A 102 10.33 3.25 6.42
CA SER A 102 9.21 3.94 5.77
C SER A 102 9.32 3.94 4.25
N ASN A 103 10.52 4.13 3.70
CA ASN A 103 10.74 4.14 2.25
C ASN A 103 10.58 2.75 1.62
N ALA A 104 10.89 1.68 2.36
CA ALA A 104 10.58 0.32 1.91
C ALA A 104 9.05 0.12 1.81
N GLY A 105 8.29 0.62 2.79
CA GLY A 105 6.83 0.64 2.74
C GLY A 105 6.27 1.47 1.58
N ILE A 106 6.81 2.67 1.35
CA ILE A 106 6.42 3.54 0.22
C ILE A 106 6.72 2.85 -1.13
N ASN A 107 7.86 2.19 -1.25
CA ASN A 107 8.17 1.41 -2.45
C ASN A 107 7.18 0.25 -2.63
N GLY A 108 6.78 -0.39 -1.52
CA GLY A 108 5.76 -1.43 -1.55
C GLY A 108 4.37 -0.93 -1.93
N TRP A 109 3.97 0.26 -1.47
CA TRP A 109 2.75 0.92 -1.93
C TRP A 109 2.75 1.08 -3.45
N TYR A 110 3.83 1.61 -4.03
CA TYR A 110 3.89 1.84 -5.48
C TYR A 110 3.93 0.55 -6.30
N LEU A 111 4.66 -0.47 -5.84
CA LEU A 111 4.63 -1.77 -6.50
C LEU A 111 3.22 -2.38 -6.48
N SER A 112 2.49 -2.25 -5.38
CA SER A 112 1.10 -2.71 -5.27
C SER A 112 0.19 -2.05 -6.31
N MET A 113 0.34 -0.74 -6.52
CA MET A 113 -0.41 0.00 -7.54
C MET A 113 -0.14 -0.52 -8.96
N LEU A 114 1.11 -0.84 -9.27
CA LEU A 114 1.48 -1.41 -10.58
C LEU A 114 0.87 -2.81 -10.78
N LEU A 115 0.95 -3.68 -9.77
CA LEU A 115 0.37 -5.03 -9.83
C LEU A 115 -1.16 -4.97 -10.02
N HIS A 116 -1.83 -4.12 -9.24
CA HIS A 116 -3.27 -3.92 -9.33
C HIS A 116 -3.69 -3.45 -10.73
N LYS A 117 -3.00 -2.44 -11.26
CA LYS A 117 -3.27 -1.89 -12.59
C LYS A 117 -3.23 -2.96 -13.67
N GLU A 118 -2.20 -3.81 -13.66
CA GLU A 118 -2.06 -4.90 -14.64
C GLU A 118 -3.06 -6.03 -14.39
N GLY A 119 -3.34 -6.38 -13.13
CA GLY A 119 -4.23 -7.49 -12.81
C GLY A 119 -5.71 -7.22 -13.17
N TRP A 120 -6.19 -5.98 -13.03
CA TRP A 120 -7.59 -5.64 -13.35
C TRP A 120 -7.77 -4.74 -14.58
N SER A 121 -6.69 -4.35 -15.26
CA SER A 121 -6.71 -3.39 -16.37
C SER A 121 -7.39 -2.06 -15.99
N ARG A 122 -7.37 -1.73 -14.70
CA ARG A 122 -7.92 -0.51 -14.10
C ARG A 122 -7.25 -0.29 -12.75
N LEU A 123 -7.28 0.95 -12.28
CA LEU A 123 -6.76 1.32 -10.97
C LEU A 123 -7.72 2.28 -10.28
N GLY A 124 -7.45 3.59 -10.32
CA GLY A 124 -8.28 4.63 -9.71
C GLY A 124 -8.96 5.57 -10.72
N PHE A 125 -9.41 6.71 -10.22
CA PHE A 125 -9.94 7.80 -11.04
C PHE A 125 -8.88 8.42 -11.97
N PHE A 126 -9.30 9.32 -12.86
CA PHE A 126 -8.39 10.04 -13.75
C PHE A 126 -7.35 10.88 -12.98
N GLY A 127 -6.09 10.49 -13.05
CA GLY A 127 -5.00 11.18 -12.33
C GLY A 127 -4.74 10.65 -10.93
N TYR A 128 -5.46 9.61 -10.49
CA TYR A 128 -5.20 8.92 -9.23
C TYR A 128 -3.74 8.48 -9.13
N ASP A 129 -3.20 7.90 -10.21
CA ASP A 129 -1.86 7.33 -10.25
C ASP A 129 -0.77 8.32 -10.64
N LEU A 130 -1.01 9.64 -10.61
CA LEU A 130 0.05 10.64 -10.86
C LEU A 130 1.25 10.39 -9.95
N GLN A 131 0.99 10.25 -8.65
CA GLN A 131 2.04 10.00 -7.67
C GLN A 131 2.60 8.59 -7.80
N ASP A 132 1.76 7.62 -8.15
CA ASP A 132 2.15 6.22 -8.18
C ASP A 132 3.05 5.89 -9.38
N GLN A 133 2.83 6.54 -10.53
CA GLN A 133 3.72 6.43 -11.69
C GLN A 133 5.08 7.12 -11.46
N CYS A 134 5.12 8.21 -10.70
CA CYS A 134 6.39 8.83 -10.26
C CYS A 134 7.05 8.10 -9.09
N GLY A 135 6.27 7.30 -8.37
CA GLY A 135 6.58 6.83 -7.03
C GLY A 135 7.82 5.95 -6.96
N SER A 136 7.92 4.94 -7.83
CA SER A 136 9.06 4.01 -7.84
C SER A 136 10.39 4.73 -8.04
N ALA A 137 10.43 5.74 -8.91
CA ALA A 137 11.64 6.55 -9.16
C ALA A 137 11.98 7.48 -7.99
N ASN A 138 10.98 8.01 -7.29
CA ASN A 138 11.16 9.01 -6.24
C ASN A 138 11.22 8.42 -4.82
N SER A 139 10.95 7.12 -4.64
CA SER A 139 10.96 6.43 -3.34
C SER A 139 12.33 6.50 -2.65
N LEU A 140 13.41 6.38 -3.42
CA LEU A 140 14.81 6.40 -2.95
C LEU A 140 15.64 7.50 -3.63
N ALA A 141 15.00 8.47 -4.27
CA ALA A 141 15.68 9.60 -4.86
C ALA A 141 16.38 10.45 -3.79
N ILE A 142 17.41 11.19 -4.21
CA ILE A 142 18.14 12.15 -3.37
C ILE A 142 18.14 13.56 -3.99
N ARG A 143 17.35 13.77 -5.06
CA ARG A 143 17.23 15.05 -5.75
C ARG A 143 16.41 16.03 -4.90
N PRO A 144 16.64 17.36 -5.03
CA PRO A 144 16.13 18.35 -4.08
C PRO A 144 14.61 18.34 -3.85
N ASP A 145 13.81 18.07 -4.88
CA ASP A 145 12.34 18.09 -4.87
C ASP A 145 11.70 16.70 -4.99
N GLU A 146 12.51 15.64 -4.83
CA GLU A 146 12.07 14.24 -4.94
C GLU A 146 12.49 13.40 -3.74
N GLY A 147 13.69 13.63 -3.21
CA GLY A 147 14.26 12.84 -2.14
C GLY A 147 13.79 13.27 -0.76
N ALA A 148 12.94 12.45 -0.15
CA ALA A 148 12.58 12.58 1.27
C ALA A 148 12.30 11.20 1.89
N ILE A 149 12.68 11.02 3.15
CA ILE A 149 12.24 9.87 3.95
C ILE A 149 10.73 10.00 4.23
N GLY A 150 10.02 8.88 4.32
CA GLY A 150 8.57 8.85 4.42
C GLY A 150 8.00 9.75 5.52
N GLU A 151 8.66 9.81 6.67
CA GLU A 151 8.29 10.61 7.84
C GLU A 151 8.37 12.12 7.60
N LEU A 152 9.17 12.57 6.63
CA LEU A 152 9.32 13.98 6.26
C LEU A 152 8.51 14.36 5.02
N ARG A 153 7.86 13.39 4.37
CA ARG A 153 6.89 13.68 3.30
C ARG A 153 5.59 14.20 3.91
N GLY A 154 4.73 14.72 3.07
CA GLY A 154 3.41 15.18 3.49
C GLY A 154 2.63 15.75 2.31
N PRO A 155 1.47 16.38 2.58
CA PRO A 155 0.59 16.90 1.53
C PRO A 155 1.19 18.01 0.64
N ASN A 156 2.38 18.52 0.96
CA ASN A 156 3.11 19.50 0.13
C ASN A 156 4.34 18.89 -0.57
N TYR A 157 4.59 17.59 -0.42
CA TYR A 157 5.57 16.90 -1.26
C TYR A 157 5.05 16.92 -2.72
N PRO A 158 5.87 17.27 -3.74
CA PRO A 158 5.35 17.66 -5.05
C PRO A 158 4.40 16.66 -5.71
N ASN A 159 4.66 15.35 -5.58
CA ASN A 159 3.77 14.35 -6.17
C ASN A 159 2.49 14.11 -5.35
N TYR A 160 2.40 14.53 -4.08
CA TYR A 160 1.29 14.25 -3.16
C TYR A 160 0.34 15.43 -2.97
N ALA A 161 0.55 16.51 -3.73
CA ALA A 161 -0.15 17.78 -3.52
C ALA A 161 -1.58 17.82 -4.08
N MET A 162 -2.07 16.73 -4.68
CA MET A 162 -3.36 16.60 -5.35
C MET A 162 -3.93 15.20 -5.14
#